data_AF-A0A928HKS2-F1
#
_entry.id   AF-A0A928HKS2-F1
#
_cell.length_a   1.000
_cell.length_b   1.000
_cell.length_c   1.000
_cell.angle_alpha   90.00
_cell.angle_beta   90.00
_cell.angle_gamma   90.00
#
_symmetry.space_group_name_H-M   'P 1'
#
loop_
_entity.id
_entity.type
_entity.pdbx_description
1 polymer ?
#
loop_
_entity_poly.entity_id
_entity_poly.type
_entity_poly.pdbx_seq_one_letter_code
_entity_poly.pdbx_strand_id
1 'polypeptide(L)'
;MKPGSFFTLGALAGAFLAAVPFLMSEVKAQEAQELKMAADGKSPYRIVLADGASAVEGNAAGEFQLYFERITGAKLPIVKESELAGQAGPRVFVGTSETAKKEFPELAEIDFREDEIFMKSDADGDLVLTGDARRGALYAVVTFLEDELGCR
;
A
#
# COMPACT_ATOMS: atom_id res chain seq x y z
N MET A 1 -58.15 1.32 -17.40
CA MET A 1 -59.54 1.80 -17.54
C MET A 1 -60.38 0.97 -16.58
N LYS A 2 -61.10 1.44 -15.56
CA LYS A 2 -61.53 2.71 -14.92
C LYS A 2 -62.08 2.25 -13.53
N PRO A 3 -62.68 3.05 -12.64
CA PRO A 3 -62.69 4.52 -12.44
C PRO A 3 -62.28 4.86 -10.97
N GLY A 4 -62.09 6.11 -10.58
CA GLY A 4 -63.20 6.97 -10.20
C GLY A 4 -62.73 8.13 -9.33
N SER A 5 -63.23 9.31 -9.72
CA SER A 5 -63.22 10.64 -9.09
C SER A 5 -63.40 10.62 -7.58
N PHE A 6 -63.04 11.71 -6.87
CA PHE A 6 -63.90 12.45 -5.92
C PHE A 6 -63.03 13.48 -5.14
N PHE A 7 -63.45 14.77 -5.19
CA PHE A 7 -63.23 15.85 -4.19
C PHE A 7 -61.78 16.40 -4.09
N THR A 8 -61.46 17.69 -3.87
CA THR A 8 -62.12 18.91 -3.41
C THR A 8 -61.26 20.13 -3.77
N LEU A 9 -61.93 21.22 -4.16
CA LEU A 9 -61.81 22.58 -3.64
C LEU A 9 -60.66 22.88 -2.65
N GLY A 10 -59.85 23.92 -2.90
CA GLY A 10 -59.07 24.54 -1.82
C GLY A 10 -57.84 25.35 -2.24
N ALA A 11 -58.03 26.66 -2.27
CA ALA A 11 -57.07 27.68 -1.83
C ALA A 11 -55.73 27.86 -2.58
N LEU A 12 -55.71 29.01 -3.27
CA LEU A 12 -54.58 29.89 -3.51
C LEU A 12 -53.60 30.04 -2.33
N ALA A 13 -52.39 30.41 -2.74
CA ALA A 13 -51.36 31.17 -2.03
C ALA A 13 -50.31 30.35 -1.25
N GLY A 14 -49.13 30.28 -1.86
CA GLY A 14 -47.89 29.89 -1.18
C GLY A 14 -46.74 30.05 -2.14
N ALA A 15 -46.14 31.26 -2.15
CA ALA A 15 -44.93 31.55 -2.88
C ALA A 15 -43.83 30.54 -2.53
N PHE A 16 -43.46 29.70 -3.48
CA PHE A 16 -42.33 28.79 -3.32
C PHE A 16 -41.06 29.52 -3.76
N LEU A 17 -40.31 29.98 -2.75
CA LEU A 17 -38.88 30.26 -2.84
C LEU A 17 -38.22 29.10 -3.59
N ALA A 18 -37.52 29.39 -4.68
CA ALA A 18 -36.71 28.40 -5.38
C ALA A 18 -35.55 27.97 -4.48
N ALA A 19 -35.76 26.91 -3.70
CA ALA A 19 -34.68 26.17 -3.07
C ALA A 19 -33.98 25.38 -4.18
N VAL A 20 -32.86 25.89 -4.67
CA VAL A 20 -31.91 25.11 -5.47
C VAL A 20 -31.39 24.01 -4.55
N PRO A 21 -31.66 22.71 -4.82
CA PRO A 21 -31.01 21.67 -4.07
C PRO A 21 -29.54 21.70 -4.50
N PHE A 22 -28.70 22.29 -3.65
CA PHE A 22 -27.26 22.10 -3.72
C PHE A 22 -27.03 20.61 -3.50
N LEU A 23 -26.93 19.89 -4.63
CA LEU A 23 -26.49 18.52 -4.71
C LEU A 23 -25.05 18.51 -4.21
N MET A 24 -24.87 18.43 -2.88
CA MET A 24 -23.60 18.07 -2.28
C MET A 24 -23.32 16.66 -2.79
N SER A 25 -22.48 16.58 -3.81
CA SER A 25 -21.96 15.32 -4.30
C SER A 25 -21.43 14.54 -3.11
N GLU A 26 -21.80 13.27 -3.02
CA GLU A 26 -21.07 12.32 -2.18
C GLU A 26 -19.60 12.46 -2.58
N VAL A 27 -18.81 13.10 -1.70
CA VAL A 27 -17.37 12.91 -1.72
C VAL A 27 -17.22 11.43 -1.39
N LYS A 28 -17.10 10.60 -2.44
CA LYS A 28 -16.54 9.27 -2.28
C LYS A 28 -15.18 9.53 -1.68
N ALA A 29 -15.07 9.33 -0.37
CA ALA A 29 -13.81 9.03 0.26
C ALA A 29 -13.25 7.91 -0.60
N GLN A 30 -12.26 8.26 -1.41
CA GLN A 30 -11.45 7.28 -2.07
C GLN A 30 -10.83 6.55 -0.89
N GLU A 31 -11.37 5.37 -0.57
CA GLU A 31 -10.65 4.42 0.26
C GLU A 31 -9.32 4.28 -0.48
N ALA A 32 -8.29 4.97 0.05
CA ALA A 32 -6.91 4.68 -0.26
C ALA A 32 -6.86 3.16 -0.21
N GLN A 33 -6.44 2.52 -1.31
CA GLN A 33 -6.31 1.07 -1.36
C GLN A 33 -5.63 0.69 -0.05
N GLU A 34 -6.43 0.12 0.85
CA GLU A 34 -6.03 -0.03 2.23
C GLU A 34 -5.02 -1.16 2.14
N LEU A 35 -3.75 -0.79 2.01
CA LEU A 35 -2.67 -1.75 1.94
C LEU A 35 -2.62 -2.34 3.35
N LYS A 36 -3.43 -3.37 3.57
CA LYS A 36 -3.65 -4.08 4.84
C LYS A 36 -2.41 -4.90 5.18
N MET A 37 -1.27 -4.25 5.22
CA MET A 37 -0.02 -4.83 5.71
C MET A 37 -0.07 -4.97 7.22
N ALA A 38 -0.85 -4.13 7.92
CA ALA A 38 -1.07 -4.21 9.36
C ALA A 38 -2.52 -3.89 9.74
N ALA A 39 -2.99 -4.53 10.80
CA ALA A 39 -4.27 -4.26 11.45
C ALA A 39 -4.10 -4.37 12.97
N ASP A 40 -4.68 -3.44 13.73
CA ASP A 40 -4.64 -3.41 15.20
C ASP A 40 -3.22 -3.54 15.79
N GLY A 41 -2.23 -2.88 15.18
CA GLY A 41 -0.82 -2.94 15.62
C GLY A 41 -0.15 -4.30 15.40
N LYS A 42 -0.72 -5.15 14.55
CA LYS A 42 -0.18 -6.47 14.20
C LYS A 42 -0.03 -6.59 12.68
N SER A 43 0.99 -7.33 12.27
CA SER A 43 1.25 -7.63 10.87
C SER A 43 1.69 -9.08 10.71
N PRO A 44 1.18 -9.82 9.71
CA PRO A 44 1.72 -11.13 9.35
C PRO A 44 3.02 -11.03 8.51
N TYR A 45 3.38 -9.82 8.08
CA TYR A 45 4.52 -9.58 7.20
C TYR A 45 5.85 -9.76 7.92
N ARG A 46 6.88 -10.03 7.13
CA ARG A 46 8.29 -9.95 7.55
C ARG A 46 9.09 -9.25 6.49
N ILE A 47 10.16 -8.60 6.91
CA ILE A 47 11.13 -7.98 6.02
C ILE A 47 12.20 -9.02 5.71
N VAL A 48 12.48 -9.24 4.43
CA VAL A 48 13.41 -10.25 3.95
C VAL A 48 14.60 -9.56 3.31
N LEU A 49 15.80 -9.92 3.77
CA LEU A 49 17.07 -9.52 3.18
C LEU A 49 17.75 -10.72 2.52
N ALA A 50 18.56 -10.46 1.49
CA ALA A 50 19.49 -11.45 0.98
C ALA A 50 20.49 -11.88 2.08
N ASP A 51 21.01 -13.10 2.01
CA ASP A 51 21.99 -13.58 3.00
C ASP A 51 23.26 -12.73 3.05
N GLY A 52 23.64 -12.19 1.89
CA GLY A 52 24.77 -11.29 1.66
C GLY A 52 24.35 -9.83 1.43
N ALA A 53 23.22 -9.40 1.99
CA ALA A 53 22.73 -8.02 1.86
C ALA A 53 23.82 -6.99 2.23
N SER A 54 23.89 -5.93 1.44
CA SER A 54 24.77 -4.79 1.67
C SER A 54 24.36 -4.01 2.93
N ALA A 55 25.28 -3.17 3.42
CA ALA A 55 24.97 -2.26 4.53
C ALA A 55 23.82 -1.30 4.18
N VAL A 56 23.68 -0.93 2.90
CA VAL A 56 22.60 -0.04 2.44
C VAL A 56 21.26 -0.75 2.49
N GLU A 57 21.16 -1.98 2.00
CA GLU A 57 19.93 -2.78 2.10
C GLU A 57 19.54 -3.07 3.56
N GLY A 58 20.53 -3.37 4.41
CA GLY A 58 20.29 -3.54 5.85
C GLY A 58 19.77 -2.27 6.52
N ASN A 59 20.32 -1.10 6.18
CA ASN A 59 19.83 0.19 6.67
C ASN A 59 18.41 0.48 6.15
N ALA A 60 18.14 0.24 4.85
CA ALA A 60 16.83 0.42 4.25
C ALA A 60 15.77 -0.46 4.93
N ALA A 61 16.08 -1.72 5.22
CA ALA A 61 15.18 -2.61 5.98
C ALA A 61 14.91 -2.10 7.40
N GLY A 62 15.93 -1.55 8.07
CA GLY A 62 15.78 -0.92 9.37
C GLY A 62 14.90 0.32 9.34
N GLU A 63 15.07 1.19 8.34
CA GLU A 63 14.22 2.36 8.14
C GLU A 63 12.77 1.97 7.87
N PHE A 64 12.55 1.00 6.96
CA PHE A 64 11.23 0.46 6.69
C PHE A 64 10.57 -0.05 7.97
N GLN A 65 11.24 -0.91 8.75
CA GLN A 65 10.71 -1.43 10.02
C GLN A 65 10.33 -0.30 10.98
N LEU A 66 11.24 0.67 11.17
CA LEU A 66 11.06 1.76 12.13
C LEU A 66 9.85 2.63 11.78
N TYR A 67 9.76 3.08 10.52
CA TYR A 67 8.67 3.96 10.12
C TYR A 67 7.36 3.19 9.97
N PHE A 68 7.39 1.95 9.49
CA PHE A 68 6.22 1.09 9.47
C PHE A 68 5.65 0.87 10.88
N GLU A 69 6.50 0.60 11.88
CA GLU A 69 6.09 0.47 13.29
C GLU A 69 5.49 1.77 13.82
N ARG A 70 6.07 2.93 13.47
CA ARG A 70 5.54 4.24 13.88
C ARG A 70 4.17 4.55 13.27
N ILE A 71 3.96 4.17 12.01
CA ILE A 71 2.72 4.46 11.27
C ILE A 71 1.62 3.48 11.68
N THR A 72 1.94 2.20 11.79
CA THR A 72 0.94 1.13 11.94
C THR A 72 0.85 0.55 13.35
N GLY A 73 1.85 0.80 14.20
CA GLY A 73 2.02 0.17 15.51
C GLY A 73 2.57 -1.27 15.45
N ALA A 74 2.77 -1.84 14.26
CA ALA A 74 3.24 -3.22 14.09
C ALA A 74 4.74 -3.27 13.77
N LYS A 75 5.49 -4.05 14.54
CA LYS A 75 6.91 -4.31 14.27
C LYS A 75 7.10 -5.58 13.46
N LEU A 76 7.60 -5.44 12.25
CA LEU A 76 7.87 -6.57 11.35
C LEU A 76 9.24 -7.17 11.65
N PRO A 77 9.40 -8.50 11.83
CA PRO A 77 10.71 -9.09 11.97
C PRO A 77 11.53 -8.92 10.68
N ILE A 78 12.83 -8.67 10.82
CA ILE A 78 13.80 -8.71 9.72
C ILE A 78 14.46 -10.08 9.76
N VAL A 79 14.40 -10.81 8.65
CA VAL A 79 14.96 -12.16 8.52
C VAL A 79 15.82 -12.26 7.26
N LYS A 80 16.75 -13.21 7.25
CA LYS A 80 17.49 -13.55 6.04
C LYS A 80 16.69 -14.49 5.15
N GLU A 81 16.96 -14.48 3.85
CA GLU A 81 16.27 -15.37 2.91
C GLU A 81 16.50 -16.85 3.22
N SER A 82 17.66 -17.23 3.76
CA SER A 82 17.93 -18.60 4.22
C SER A 82 17.06 -19.05 5.40
N GLU A 83 16.53 -18.10 6.17
CA GLU A 83 15.69 -18.36 7.34
C GLU A 83 14.21 -18.55 6.96
N LEU A 84 13.84 -18.29 5.70
CA LEU A 84 12.44 -18.38 5.23
C LEU A 84 11.87 -19.79 5.25
N ALA A 85 12.71 -20.83 5.28
CA ALA A 85 12.26 -22.21 5.28
C ALA A 85 11.30 -22.47 6.46
N GLY A 86 10.05 -22.82 6.16
CA GLY A 86 9.02 -23.10 7.17
C GLY A 86 8.30 -21.86 7.72
N GLN A 87 8.59 -20.65 7.22
CA GLN A 87 7.87 -19.44 7.56
C GLN A 87 6.77 -19.17 6.52
N ALA A 88 5.52 -19.03 6.98
CA ALA A 88 4.36 -18.77 6.12
C ALA A 88 3.84 -17.34 6.28
N GLY A 89 3.24 -16.78 5.23
CA GLY A 89 2.68 -15.43 5.21
C GLY A 89 3.52 -14.46 4.38
N PRO A 90 2.99 -13.25 4.13
CA PRO A 90 3.53 -12.33 3.13
C PRO A 90 4.87 -11.73 3.53
N ARG A 91 5.63 -11.27 2.53
CA ARG A 91 7.02 -10.83 2.66
C ARG A 91 7.20 -9.44 2.08
N VAL A 92 8.09 -8.66 2.70
CA VAL A 92 8.63 -7.42 2.13
C VAL A 92 10.10 -7.67 1.82
N PHE A 93 10.43 -7.92 0.57
CA PHE A 93 11.80 -8.04 0.13
C PHE A 93 12.42 -6.64 0.01
N VAL A 94 13.50 -6.40 0.75
CA VAL A 94 14.27 -5.15 0.64
C VAL A 94 15.60 -5.46 -0.01
N GLY A 95 15.86 -4.84 -1.16
CA GLY A 95 17.01 -5.17 -2.00
C GLY A 95 16.77 -6.39 -2.88
N THR A 96 17.85 -6.97 -3.39
CA THR A 96 17.78 -8.03 -4.41
C THR A 96 18.26 -9.38 -3.85
N SER A 97 17.31 -10.21 -3.40
CA SER A 97 17.58 -11.58 -2.95
C SER A 97 17.24 -12.62 -4.04
N GLU A 98 17.80 -13.82 -3.92
CA GLU A 98 17.48 -14.91 -4.86
C GLU A 98 16.03 -15.38 -4.70
N THR A 99 15.49 -15.28 -3.48
CA THR A 99 14.07 -15.51 -3.25
C THR A 99 13.21 -14.43 -3.91
N ALA A 100 13.57 -13.14 -3.81
CA ALA A 100 12.84 -12.07 -4.48
C ALA A 100 12.80 -12.28 -6.00
N LYS A 101 13.90 -12.69 -6.63
CA LYS A 101 13.94 -12.99 -8.08
C LYS A 101 13.04 -14.17 -8.49
N LYS A 102 12.76 -15.11 -7.59
CA LYS A 102 11.85 -16.23 -7.86
C LYS A 102 10.39 -15.78 -7.86
N GLU A 103 10.02 -14.95 -6.89
CA GLU A 103 8.66 -14.41 -6.77
C GLU A 103 8.40 -13.31 -7.81
N PHE A 104 9.44 -12.54 -8.16
CA PHE A 104 9.41 -11.48 -9.16
C PHE A 104 10.46 -11.74 -10.26
N PRO A 105 10.18 -12.63 -11.24
CA PRO A 105 11.14 -13.03 -12.28
C PRO A 105 11.69 -11.87 -13.12
N GLU A 106 10.91 -10.80 -13.28
CA GLU A 106 11.34 -9.57 -13.95
C GLU A 106 12.57 -8.92 -13.32
N LEU A 107 12.79 -9.08 -12.01
CA LEU A 107 13.99 -8.59 -11.33
C LEU A 107 15.28 -9.19 -11.89
N ALA A 108 15.23 -10.41 -12.43
CA ALA A 108 16.40 -11.06 -12.99
C ALA A 108 16.84 -10.44 -14.33
N GLU A 109 15.96 -9.68 -14.98
CA GLU A 109 16.20 -9.06 -16.30
C GLU A 109 16.44 -7.55 -16.23
N ILE A 110 16.24 -6.92 -15.06
CA ILE A 110 16.44 -5.48 -14.89
C ILE A 110 17.94 -5.18 -14.74
N ASP A 111 18.45 -4.37 -15.68
CA ASP A 111 19.74 -3.70 -15.54
C ASP A 111 19.48 -2.29 -14.99
N PHE A 112 19.57 -2.15 -13.67
CA PHE A 112 19.28 -0.89 -12.99
C PHE A 112 20.24 0.22 -13.44
N ARG A 113 19.68 1.33 -13.88
CA ARG A 113 20.41 2.59 -14.04
C ARG A 113 20.69 3.20 -12.66
N GLU A 114 21.61 4.15 -12.62
CA GLU A 114 21.89 4.91 -11.40
C GLU A 114 20.60 5.57 -10.87
N ASP A 115 20.36 5.40 -9.57
CA ASP A 115 19.19 5.88 -8.83
C ASP A 115 17.83 5.31 -9.31
N GLU A 116 17.83 4.28 -10.16
CA GLU A 116 16.60 3.59 -10.57
C GLU A 116 16.09 2.68 -9.44
N ILE A 117 14.77 2.71 -9.24
CA ILE A 117 14.07 1.90 -8.25
C ILE A 117 13.05 0.99 -8.91
N PHE A 118 12.76 -0.12 -8.26
CA PHE A 118 11.72 -1.06 -8.62
C PHE A 118 10.90 -1.40 -7.37
N MET A 119 9.59 -1.19 -7.48
CA MET A 119 8.62 -1.51 -6.45
C MET A 119 7.47 -2.26 -7.08
N LYS A 120 7.13 -3.42 -6.51
CA LYS A 120 6.01 -4.22 -7.02
C LYS A 120 5.46 -5.11 -5.93
N SER A 121 4.13 -5.27 -5.92
CA SER A 121 3.46 -6.33 -5.16
C SER A 121 2.92 -7.41 -6.09
N ASP A 122 2.87 -8.65 -5.62
CA ASP A 122 2.25 -9.77 -6.33
C ASP A 122 0.83 -10.08 -5.81
N ALA A 123 0.24 -11.18 -6.30
CA ALA A 123 -1.11 -11.61 -5.91
C ALA A 123 -1.16 -12.32 -4.54
N ASP A 124 -0.05 -12.84 -4.06
CA ASP A 124 0.08 -13.51 -2.75
C ASP A 124 0.35 -12.50 -1.62
N GLY A 125 0.56 -11.23 -1.99
CA GLY A 125 0.76 -10.11 -1.09
C GLY A 125 2.21 -9.86 -0.76
N ASP A 126 3.16 -10.49 -1.46
CA ASP A 126 4.54 -10.10 -1.34
C ASP A 126 4.77 -8.73 -1.97
N LEU A 127 5.72 -8.01 -1.41
CA LEU A 127 6.18 -6.71 -1.87
C LEU A 127 7.68 -6.78 -2.05
N VAL A 128 8.19 -6.29 -3.17
CA VAL A 128 9.62 -6.03 -3.35
C VAL A 128 9.88 -4.53 -3.47
N LEU A 129 10.89 -4.07 -2.72
CA LEU A 129 11.40 -2.71 -2.71
C LEU A 129 12.91 -2.77 -2.98
N THR A 130 13.31 -2.52 -4.21
CA THR A 130 14.70 -2.67 -4.65
C THR A 130 15.09 -1.59 -5.67
N GLY A 131 16.33 -1.61 -6.14
CA GLY A 131 16.82 -0.70 -7.16
C GLY A 131 18.31 -0.90 -7.43
N ASP A 132 18.96 0.14 -7.94
CA ASP A 132 20.40 0.16 -8.15
C ASP A 132 21.20 -0.23 -6.89
N ALA A 133 22.38 -0.81 -7.10
CA ALA A 133 23.19 -1.40 -6.02
C ALA A 133 23.73 -0.38 -5.00
N ARG A 134 23.76 0.92 -5.31
CA ARG A 134 24.30 1.94 -4.40
C ARG A 134 23.26 2.45 -3.42
N ARG A 135 22.06 2.77 -3.90
CA ARG A 135 21.01 3.45 -3.09
C ARG A 135 19.59 3.05 -3.42
N GLY A 136 19.36 2.32 -4.50
CA GLY A 136 18.03 2.03 -5.00
C GLY A 136 17.11 1.36 -3.98
N ALA A 137 17.60 0.41 -3.17
CA ALA A 137 16.79 -0.19 -2.11
C ALA A 137 16.33 0.84 -1.04
N LEU A 138 17.20 1.77 -0.67
CA LEU A 138 16.85 2.85 0.25
C LEU A 138 15.83 3.81 -0.38
N TYR A 139 16.03 4.18 -1.63
CA TYR A 139 15.10 5.06 -2.35
C TYR A 139 13.73 4.40 -2.57
N ALA A 140 13.69 3.10 -2.87
CA ALA A 140 12.45 2.34 -2.95
C ALA A 140 11.71 2.33 -1.60
N VAL A 141 12.41 2.06 -0.50
CA VAL A 141 11.82 2.09 0.84
C VAL A 141 11.26 3.47 1.18
N VAL A 142 12.05 4.53 1.00
CA VAL A 142 11.61 5.90 1.32
C VAL A 142 10.41 6.29 0.45
N THR A 143 10.47 6.05 -0.86
CA THR A 143 9.37 6.35 -1.78
C THR A 143 8.09 5.61 -1.38
N PHE A 144 8.19 4.32 -1.04
CA PHE A 144 7.03 3.55 -0.59
C PHE A 144 6.43 4.10 0.72
N LEU A 145 7.27 4.44 1.70
CA LEU A 145 6.80 5.01 2.96
C LEU A 145 6.10 6.37 2.72
N GLU A 146 6.61 7.17 1.79
CA GLU A 146 6.06 8.49 1.46
C GLU A 146 4.74 8.40 0.67
N ASP A 147 4.74 7.62 -0.41
CA ASP A 147 3.63 7.59 -1.38
C ASP A 147 2.49 6.67 -0.93
N GLU A 148 2.79 5.52 -0.32
CA GLU A 148 1.79 4.50 0.03
C GLU A 148 1.35 4.59 1.50
N LEU A 149 2.27 4.96 2.41
CA LEU A 149 1.96 5.10 3.84
C LEU A 149 1.81 6.55 4.31
N GLY A 150 2.04 7.53 3.43
CA GLY A 150 1.83 8.95 3.72
C GLY A 150 2.82 9.56 4.71
N CYS A 151 4.01 8.96 4.89
CA CYS A 151 5.07 9.50 5.74
C CYS A 151 5.69 10.75 5.08
N ARG A 152 5.73 11.91 5.76
CA ARG A 152 6.30 13.16 5.23
C ARG A 152 7.05 13.94 6.30
#